data_AF-A0A443SFD4-F1
#
_entry.id   AF-A0A443SFD4-F1
#
_cell.length_a   1.000
_cell.length_b   1.000
_cell.length_c   1.000
_cell.angle_alpha   90.00
_cell.angle_beta   90.00
_cell.angle_gamma   90.00
#
_symmetry.space_group_name_H-M   'P 1'
#
loop_
_entity.id
_entity.type
_entity.pdbx_description
1 polymer ?
#
loop_
_entity_poly.entity_id
_entity_poly.type
_entity_poly.pdbx_seq_one_letter_code
_entity_poly.pdbx_strand_id
1 'polypeptide(L)'
;MLTKLLHSIATLYTQCIISLIYYVSLIFLPLSSRIVNNFLKQCDIEVNGNNKWDPIVSDNKFYCEFISGAFTGIGDAYTKNYFECEDLQQFFLKICQHKYYKYICYHPAILWWSIIRRYFDKNNAEGAYEDTGKGYDEGVFARDEEKETFRTYSCGYWRNATTQDEAFEHNLADDGLFVIECLPVSHKYVPTTVKLFEKYFDTKTWFPYSLELMKLIDGLFVVEDLQNIGTHYARTFVEEIKIMDEDKSSLQNKVGNQIFRATRATYAYFSAELESRHYQVYHLVLSKNGIPGGYDAVV
;
A
#
# COMPACT_ATOMS: atom_id res chain seq x y z
N MET A 1 -21.24 16.09 -34.24
CA MET A 1 -22.33 15.09 -34.04
C MET A 1 -21.82 13.66 -34.18
N LEU A 2 -21.10 13.33 -35.27
CA LEU A 2 -20.54 11.98 -35.52
C LEU A 2 -19.55 11.49 -34.44
N THR A 3 -18.67 12.37 -33.95
CA THR A 3 -17.68 12.06 -32.91
C THR A 3 -18.30 11.71 -31.55
N LYS A 4 -19.37 12.40 -31.16
CA LYS A 4 -20.14 12.08 -29.95
C LYS A 4 -20.86 10.73 -30.06
N LEU A 5 -21.39 10.42 -31.25
CA LEU A 5 -22.05 9.15 -31.52
C LEU A 5 -21.04 7.97 -31.46
N LEU A 6 -19.87 8.13 -32.09
CA LEU A 6 -18.79 7.13 -32.06
C LEU A 6 -18.26 6.90 -30.63
N HIS A 7 -18.07 7.97 -29.86
CA HIS A 7 -17.67 7.86 -28.47
C HIS A 7 -18.72 7.11 -27.63
N SER A 8 -20.01 7.41 -27.81
CA SER A 8 -21.11 6.75 -27.09
C SER A 8 -21.27 5.27 -27.47
N ILE A 9 -21.05 4.92 -28.74
CA ILE A 9 -21.05 3.52 -29.20
C ILE A 9 -19.84 2.77 -28.62
N ALA A 10 -18.67 3.42 -28.57
CA ALA A 10 -17.47 2.83 -27.97
C ALA A 10 -17.65 2.59 -26.47
N THR A 11 -18.23 3.52 -25.71
CA THR A 11 -18.54 3.31 -24.27
C THR A 11 -19.56 2.20 -24.07
N LEU A 12 -20.64 2.14 -24.87
CA LEU A 12 -21.65 1.09 -24.77
C LEU A 12 -21.07 -0.30 -25.09
N TYR A 13 -20.27 -0.40 -26.16
CA TYR A 13 -19.59 -1.64 -26.54
C TYR A 13 -18.62 -2.11 -25.44
N THR A 14 -17.88 -1.16 -24.86
CA THR A 14 -16.98 -1.43 -23.74
C THR A 14 -17.76 -1.91 -22.51
N GLN A 15 -18.87 -1.27 -22.15
CA GLN A 15 -19.76 -1.70 -21.06
C GLN A 15 -20.37 -3.09 -21.28
N CYS A 16 -20.72 -3.44 -22.52
CA CYS A 16 -21.21 -4.78 -22.87
C CYS A 16 -20.13 -5.85 -22.72
N ILE A 17 -18.90 -5.59 -23.19
CA ILE A 17 -17.76 -6.50 -22.99
C ILE A 17 -17.44 -6.65 -21.50
N ILE A 18 -17.44 -5.55 -20.77
CA ILE A 18 -17.23 -5.51 -19.31
C ILE A 18 -18.27 -6.35 -18.58
N SER A 19 -19.56 -6.19 -18.95
CA SER A 19 -20.65 -6.97 -18.38
C SER A 19 -20.52 -8.45 -18.74
N LEU A 20 -20.15 -8.77 -19.98
CA LEU A 20 -19.92 -10.15 -20.42
C LEU A 20 -18.76 -10.79 -19.65
N ILE A 21 -17.64 -10.10 -19.49
CA ILE A 21 -16.50 -10.53 -18.69
C ILE A 21 -16.91 -10.74 -17.23
N TYR A 22 -17.69 -9.83 -16.66
CA TYR A 22 -18.26 -9.98 -15.31
C TYR A 22 -19.14 -11.24 -15.19
N TYR A 23 -20.04 -11.51 -16.13
CA TYR A 23 -20.86 -12.72 -16.11
C TYR A 23 -20.05 -14.00 -16.36
N VAL A 24 -19.06 -13.97 -17.24
CA VAL A 24 -18.11 -15.08 -17.42
C VAL A 24 -17.32 -15.32 -16.13
N SER A 25 -17.04 -14.28 -15.38
CA SER A 25 -16.31 -14.36 -14.13
C SER A 25 -17.13 -14.93 -12.97
N LEU A 26 -18.46 -14.74 -12.99
CA LEU A 26 -19.40 -15.42 -12.10
C LEU A 26 -19.42 -16.94 -12.34
N ILE A 27 -19.09 -17.41 -13.55
CA ILE A 27 -18.95 -18.86 -13.84
C ILE A 27 -17.78 -19.46 -13.04
N PHE A 28 -16.73 -18.69 -12.78
CA PHE A 28 -15.57 -19.12 -11.99
C PHE A 28 -15.71 -18.85 -10.49
N LEU A 29 -16.78 -18.19 -10.05
CA LEU A 29 -17.01 -17.88 -8.65
C LEU A 29 -16.94 -19.11 -7.72
N PRO A 30 -17.52 -20.29 -8.06
CA PRO A 30 -17.38 -21.48 -7.21
C PRO A 30 -15.93 -21.94 -7.06
N LEU A 31 -15.12 -21.79 -8.12
CA LEU A 31 -13.70 -22.12 -8.10
C LEU A 31 -12.92 -21.11 -7.26
N SER A 32 -13.16 -19.81 -7.45
CA SER A 32 -12.54 -18.74 -6.66
C SER A 32 -12.84 -18.90 -5.18
N SER A 33 -14.11 -19.13 -4.82
CA SER A 33 -14.53 -19.37 -3.44
C SER A 33 -13.81 -20.58 -2.84
N ARG A 34 -13.73 -21.70 -3.56
CA ARG A 34 -13.00 -22.89 -3.09
C ARG A 34 -11.52 -22.63 -2.86
N ILE A 35 -10.85 -21.93 -3.79
CA ILE A 35 -9.42 -21.61 -3.68
C ILE A 35 -9.17 -20.69 -2.48
N VAL A 36 -9.95 -19.60 -2.36
CA VAL A 36 -9.80 -18.62 -1.28
C VAL A 36 -10.11 -19.26 0.08
N ASN A 37 -11.20 -20.02 0.20
CA ASN A 37 -11.53 -20.71 1.46
C ASN A 37 -10.46 -21.73 1.87
N ASN A 38 -9.92 -22.50 0.92
CA ASN A 38 -8.84 -23.43 1.21
C ASN A 38 -7.54 -22.72 1.64
N PHE A 39 -7.27 -21.53 1.09
CA PHE A 39 -6.13 -20.71 1.48
C PHE A 39 -6.33 -20.09 2.87
N LEU A 40 -7.48 -19.46 3.12
CA LEU A 40 -7.80 -18.85 4.40
C LEU A 40 -7.81 -19.89 5.53
N LYS A 41 -8.31 -21.10 5.26
CA LYS A 41 -8.25 -22.21 6.21
C LYS A 41 -6.82 -22.61 6.59
N GLN A 42 -5.85 -22.52 5.66
CA GLN A 42 -4.43 -22.75 5.97
C GLN A 42 -3.82 -21.63 6.82
N CYS A 43 -4.47 -20.47 6.89
CA CYS A 43 -4.09 -19.34 7.73
C CYS A 43 -4.85 -19.34 9.07
N ASP A 44 -5.59 -20.41 9.39
CA ASP A 44 -6.51 -20.50 10.54
C ASP A 44 -7.57 -19.38 10.53
N ILE A 45 -8.15 -19.12 9.36
CA ILE A 45 -9.25 -18.19 9.13
C ILE A 45 -10.43 -18.97 8.52
N GLU A 46 -11.59 -18.85 9.14
CA GLU A 46 -12.84 -19.45 8.66
C GLU A 46 -13.78 -18.35 8.14
N VAL A 47 -14.18 -18.41 6.87
CA VAL A 47 -15.14 -17.44 6.33
C VAL A 47 -16.51 -17.67 6.98
N ASN A 48 -17.12 -16.60 7.49
CA ASN A 48 -18.31 -16.63 8.34
C ASN A 48 -18.12 -17.46 9.63
N GLY A 49 -16.88 -17.52 10.13
CA GLY A 49 -16.54 -18.12 11.41
C GLY A 49 -16.91 -17.25 12.61
N ASN A 50 -16.49 -17.69 13.80
CA ASN A 50 -16.83 -17.04 15.07
C ASN A 50 -15.67 -16.23 15.69
N ASN A 51 -14.45 -16.35 15.15
CA ASN A 51 -13.33 -15.57 15.68
C ASN A 51 -13.43 -14.11 15.20
N LYS A 52 -12.83 -13.18 15.94
CA LYS A 52 -12.85 -11.75 15.59
C LYS A 52 -12.19 -11.43 14.25
N TRP A 53 -11.21 -12.24 13.85
CA TRP A 53 -10.49 -12.13 12.58
C TRP A 53 -11.15 -12.90 11.42
N ASP A 54 -12.24 -13.63 11.70
CA ASP A 54 -12.96 -14.37 10.67
C ASP A 54 -13.83 -13.38 9.86
N PRO A 55 -13.66 -13.29 8.52
CA PRO A 55 -14.42 -12.35 7.72
C PRO A 55 -15.87 -12.81 7.55
N ILE A 56 -16.81 -11.91 7.79
CA ILE A 56 -18.23 -12.10 7.49
C ILE A 56 -18.50 -11.60 6.07
N VAL A 57 -18.63 -12.52 5.12
CA VAL A 57 -18.75 -12.20 3.69
C VAL A 57 -20.23 -11.98 3.33
N SER A 58 -20.54 -10.76 2.90
CA SER A 58 -21.87 -10.32 2.47
C SER A 58 -22.06 -10.37 0.95
N ASP A 59 -20.97 -10.16 0.18
CA ASP A 59 -20.98 -10.21 -1.29
C ASP A 59 -19.90 -11.17 -1.79
N ASN A 60 -20.30 -12.12 -2.63
CA ASN A 60 -19.43 -13.10 -3.27
C ASN A 60 -18.31 -12.49 -4.14
N LYS A 61 -18.42 -11.22 -4.53
CA LYS A 61 -17.33 -10.47 -5.17
C LYS A 61 -16.07 -10.41 -4.31
N PHE A 62 -16.18 -10.59 -2.99
CA PHE A 62 -15.05 -10.78 -2.09
C PHE A 62 -14.02 -11.79 -2.65
N TYR A 63 -14.46 -12.97 -3.09
CA TYR A 63 -13.56 -14.02 -3.56
C TYR A 63 -12.82 -13.63 -4.84
N CYS A 64 -13.51 -12.91 -5.73
CA CYS A 64 -12.93 -12.43 -6.98
C CYS A 64 -11.90 -11.31 -6.73
N GLU A 65 -12.22 -10.36 -5.85
CA GLU A 65 -11.29 -9.30 -5.46
C GLU A 65 -10.07 -9.88 -4.73
N PHE A 66 -10.29 -10.79 -3.77
CA PHE A 66 -9.24 -11.46 -3.00
C PHE A 66 -8.21 -12.14 -3.91
N ILE A 67 -8.68 -12.97 -4.84
CA ILE A 67 -7.78 -13.67 -5.76
C ILE A 67 -7.14 -12.65 -6.73
N SER A 68 -7.89 -11.72 -7.32
CA SER A 68 -7.40 -10.86 -8.40
C SER A 68 -6.33 -9.84 -8.04
N GLY A 69 -6.24 -9.43 -6.78
CA GLY A 69 -5.35 -8.32 -6.40
C GLY A 69 -4.68 -8.44 -5.05
N ALA A 70 -4.69 -9.63 -4.44
CA ALA A 70 -4.07 -9.89 -3.14
C ALA A 70 -4.40 -8.79 -2.12
N PHE A 71 -3.41 -8.11 -1.53
CA PHE A 71 -3.67 -7.01 -0.59
C PHE A 71 -4.61 -5.94 -1.15
N THR A 72 -4.30 -5.40 -2.34
CA THR A 72 -5.14 -4.35 -2.95
C THR A 72 -6.54 -4.89 -3.26
N GLY A 73 -6.69 -6.18 -3.56
CA GLY A 73 -7.99 -6.84 -3.71
C GLY A 73 -8.77 -6.92 -2.41
N ILE A 74 -8.12 -7.39 -1.36
CA ILE A 74 -8.71 -7.53 -0.03
C ILE A 74 -9.12 -6.16 0.53
N GLY A 75 -8.23 -5.16 0.47
CA GLY A 75 -8.51 -3.81 0.92
C GLY A 75 -9.66 -3.14 0.15
N ASP A 76 -9.73 -3.37 -1.16
CA ASP A 76 -10.82 -2.87 -2.02
C ASP A 76 -12.15 -3.58 -1.70
N ALA A 77 -12.14 -4.91 -1.52
CA ALA A 77 -13.31 -5.67 -1.09
C ALA A 77 -13.84 -5.20 0.27
N TYR A 78 -12.95 -4.94 1.22
CA TYR A 78 -13.32 -4.37 2.52
C TYR A 78 -13.91 -2.98 2.34
N THR A 79 -13.24 -2.09 1.60
CA THR A 79 -13.70 -0.71 1.34
C THR A 79 -15.07 -0.66 0.66
N LYS A 80 -15.34 -1.59 -0.25
CA LYS A 80 -16.62 -1.76 -0.96
C LYS A 80 -17.71 -2.46 -0.14
N ASN A 81 -17.46 -2.79 1.13
CA ASN A 81 -18.38 -3.53 2.03
C ASN A 81 -18.74 -4.95 1.53
N TYR A 82 -17.86 -5.64 0.80
CA TYR A 82 -18.10 -7.03 0.38
C TYR A 82 -17.93 -8.04 1.53
N PHE A 83 -17.23 -7.63 2.59
CA PHE A 83 -17.15 -8.35 3.84
C PHE A 83 -16.91 -7.38 5.00
N GLU A 84 -17.23 -7.82 6.20
CA GLU A 84 -16.87 -7.17 7.46
C GLU A 84 -15.90 -8.07 8.25
N CYS A 85 -15.06 -7.46 9.07
CA CYS A 85 -14.14 -8.15 9.96
C CYS A 85 -13.90 -7.28 11.19
N GLU A 86 -14.15 -7.82 12.39
CA GLU A 86 -13.97 -7.09 13.65
C GLU A 86 -12.50 -6.76 13.84
N ASP A 87 -11.65 -7.78 13.80
CA ASP A 87 -10.19 -7.66 13.92
C ASP A 87 -9.51 -7.83 12.56
N LEU A 88 -9.59 -6.77 11.76
CA LEU A 88 -9.01 -6.73 10.42
C LEU A 88 -7.48 -6.82 10.44
N GLN A 89 -6.83 -6.34 11.52
CA GLN A 89 -5.37 -6.42 11.67
C GLN A 89 -4.94 -7.87 11.82
N GLN A 90 -5.57 -8.62 12.72
CA GLN A 90 -5.25 -10.03 12.94
C GLN A 90 -5.57 -10.88 11.70
N PHE A 91 -6.62 -10.53 10.95
CA PHE A 91 -6.92 -11.15 9.65
C PHE A 91 -5.77 -11.00 8.66
N PHE A 92 -5.24 -9.77 8.49
CA PHE A 92 -4.08 -9.55 7.62
C PHE A 92 -2.81 -10.21 8.15
N LEU A 93 -2.57 -10.16 9.47
CA LEU A 93 -1.38 -10.74 10.08
C LEU A 93 -1.30 -12.25 9.85
N LYS A 94 -2.40 -12.96 10.06
CA LYS A 94 -2.51 -14.40 9.78
C LYS A 94 -2.23 -14.74 8.32
N ILE A 95 -2.74 -13.93 7.39
CA ILE A 95 -2.45 -14.07 5.97
C ILE A 95 -0.95 -13.85 5.72
N CYS A 96 -0.37 -12.76 6.22
CA CYS A 96 1.04 -12.41 6.00
C CYS A 96 2.01 -13.47 6.57
N GLN A 97 1.69 -14.06 7.71
CA GLN A 97 2.51 -15.10 8.35
C GLN A 97 2.51 -16.42 7.57
N HIS A 98 1.54 -16.65 6.68
CA HIS A 98 1.51 -17.86 5.89
C HIS A 98 2.62 -17.88 4.84
N LYS A 99 3.38 -18.99 4.79
CA LYS A 99 4.55 -19.17 3.91
C LYS A 99 4.28 -18.82 2.45
N TYR A 100 3.05 -19.04 1.98
CA TYR A 100 2.69 -18.84 0.58
C TYR A 100 1.95 -17.54 0.28
N TYR A 101 1.78 -16.64 1.25
CA TYR A 101 1.15 -15.34 1.03
C TYR A 101 1.74 -14.58 -0.18
N LYS A 102 3.07 -14.55 -0.28
CA LYS A 102 3.81 -13.90 -1.38
C LYS A 102 3.49 -14.50 -2.75
N TYR A 103 3.15 -15.79 -2.78
CA TYR A 103 2.82 -16.51 -4.01
C TYR A 103 1.35 -16.42 -4.37
N ILE A 104 0.50 -15.92 -3.46
CA ILE A 104 -0.92 -15.84 -3.71
C ILE A 104 -1.14 -15.06 -4.99
N CYS A 105 -0.44 -13.93 -5.18
CA CYS A 105 -0.46 -13.03 -6.34
C CYS A 105 -0.08 -13.65 -7.70
N TYR A 106 0.54 -14.84 -7.70
CA TYR A 106 1.05 -15.48 -8.92
C TYR A 106 0.18 -16.65 -9.39
N HIS A 107 -0.96 -16.91 -8.74
CA HIS A 107 -1.88 -17.95 -9.19
C HIS A 107 -2.44 -17.60 -10.58
N PRO A 108 -2.51 -18.53 -11.56
CA PRO A 108 -2.92 -18.22 -12.94
C PRO A 108 -4.29 -17.52 -13.09
N ALA A 109 -5.23 -17.83 -12.18
CA ALA A 109 -6.52 -17.13 -12.11
C ALA A 109 -6.36 -15.61 -11.91
N ILE A 110 -5.30 -15.17 -11.24
CA ILE A 110 -4.99 -13.77 -10.91
C ILE A 110 -4.47 -13.02 -12.12
N LEU A 111 -3.68 -13.68 -12.98
CA LEU A 111 -3.20 -13.07 -14.22
C LEU A 111 -4.37 -12.71 -15.14
N TRP A 112 -5.39 -13.59 -15.22
CA TRP A 112 -6.61 -13.31 -15.97
C TRP A 112 -7.45 -12.18 -15.33
N TRP A 113 -7.59 -12.19 -14.01
CA TRP A 113 -8.40 -11.22 -13.29
C TRP A 113 -7.77 -9.83 -13.12
N SER A 114 -6.45 -9.74 -12.98
CA SER A 114 -5.72 -8.47 -12.87
C SER A 114 -5.81 -7.64 -14.15
N ILE A 115 -5.96 -8.29 -15.31
CA ILE A 115 -6.28 -7.64 -16.59
C ILE A 115 -7.69 -7.04 -16.50
N ILE A 116 -8.69 -7.82 -16.08
CA ILE A 116 -10.09 -7.37 -15.95
C ILE A 116 -10.21 -6.19 -14.99
N ARG A 117 -9.58 -6.27 -13.81
CA ARG A 117 -9.63 -5.24 -12.78
C ARG A 117 -9.07 -3.89 -13.25
N ARG A 118 -7.93 -3.89 -13.96
CA ARG A 118 -7.33 -2.67 -14.52
C ARG A 118 -8.28 -1.89 -15.44
N TYR A 119 -9.24 -2.57 -16.07
CA TYR A 119 -10.25 -1.92 -16.92
C TYR A 119 -11.44 -1.38 -16.13
N PHE A 120 -11.86 -2.03 -15.04
CA PHE A 120 -12.94 -1.52 -14.17
C PHE A 120 -12.49 -0.33 -13.31
N ASP A 121 -11.26 -0.35 -12.78
CA ASP A 121 -10.77 0.71 -11.89
C ASP A 121 -10.62 2.05 -12.61
N LYS A 122 -10.30 2.06 -13.91
CA LYS A 122 -10.26 3.30 -14.71
C LYS A 122 -11.61 4.02 -14.81
N ASN A 123 -12.73 3.29 -14.73
CA ASN A 123 -14.07 3.87 -14.87
C ASN A 123 -14.68 4.35 -13.54
N ASN A 124 -14.15 3.91 -12.39
CA ASN A 124 -14.62 4.33 -11.06
C ASN A 124 -13.74 5.39 -10.39
N ALA A 125 -12.51 5.60 -10.88
CA ALA A 125 -11.59 6.60 -10.35
C ALA A 125 -12.05 8.06 -10.63
N GLU A 126 -12.84 8.28 -11.69
CA GLU A 126 -13.34 9.63 -12.04
C GLU A 126 -14.32 10.20 -10.99
N GLY A 127 -14.95 9.37 -10.14
CA GLY A 127 -15.93 9.82 -9.14
C GLY A 127 -15.38 10.07 -7.73
N ALA A 128 -14.19 9.56 -7.39
CA ALA A 128 -13.53 9.85 -6.11
C ALA A 128 -12.77 11.19 -6.14
N TYR A 129 -12.67 11.78 -7.33
CA TYR A 129 -11.84 12.94 -7.66
C TYR A 129 -12.34 14.27 -7.07
N GLU A 130 -13.63 14.38 -6.73
CA GLU A 130 -14.21 15.69 -6.36
C GLU A 130 -14.03 16.10 -4.89
N ASP A 131 -13.61 15.21 -3.97
CA ASP A 131 -13.73 15.50 -2.52
C ASP A 131 -12.48 15.26 -1.64
N THR A 132 -11.33 14.83 -2.19
CA THR A 132 -10.19 14.38 -1.35
C THR A 132 -8.84 15.08 -1.60
N GLY A 133 -8.69 15.84 -2.68
CA GLY A 133 -7.41 16.38 -3.15
C GLY A 133 -6.86 17.63 -2.43
N LYS A 134 -6.71 17.60 -1.09
CA LYS A 134 -5.94 18.64 -0.36
C LYS A 134 -5.03 18.13 0.78
N GLY A 135 -4.87 16.82 0.97
CA GLY A 135 -4.28 16.29 2.21
C GLY A 135 -2.91 15.61 2.13
N TYR A 136 -2.57 14.94 1.02
CA TYR A 136 -1.44 13.99 0.98
C TYR A 136 -0.75 13.89 -0.39
N ASP A 137 -0.72 15.00 -1.13
CA ASP A 137 0.26 15.12 -2.22
C ASP A 137 1.65 15.27 -1.58
N GLU A 138 2.51 14.26 -1.79
CA GLU A 138 3.98 14.23 -1.65
C GLU A 138 4.47 12.99 -0.87
N GLY A 139 4.58 11.85 -1.58
CA GLY A 139 5.21 10.63 -1.07
C GLY A 139 6.75 10.73 -1.06
N VAL A 140 7.38 10.38 0.05
CA VAL A 140 8.80 10.63 0.40
C VAL A 140 9.86 9.99 -0.53
N PHE A 141 9.52 9.14 -1.49
CA PHE A 141 10.45 8.62 -2.50
C PHE A 141 9.77 8.43 -3.86
N ALA A 142 10.02 9.30 -4.84
CA ALA A 142 9.59 9.09 -6.23
C ALA A 142 10.75 8.60 -7.10
N ARG A 143 10.57 7.47 -7.79
CA ARG A 143 11.52 6.95 -8.78
C ARG A 143 11.28 7.62 -10.13
N ASP A 144 12.31 8.28 -10.67
CA ASP A 144 12.31 8.78 -12.05
C ASP A 144 12.78 7.64 -12.98
N GLU A 145 11.84 7.00 -13.68
CA GLU A 145 12.14 5.83 -14.55
C GLU A 145 13.10 6.18 -15.70
N GLU A 146 13.23 7.46 -16.07
CA GLU A 146 14.11 7.91 -17.15
C GLU A 146 15.55 8.18 -16.67
N LYS A 147 15.78 8.33 -15.36
CA LYS A 147 17.06 8.79 -14.80
C LYS A 147 17.74 7.84 -13.81
N GLU A 148 17.10 6.73 -13.42
CA GLU A 148 17.59 5.83 -12.36
C GLU A 148 17.91 6.55 -11.02
N THR A 149 17.28 7.70 -10.76
CA THR A 149 17.48 8.48 -9.53
C THR A 149 16.23 8.48 -8.65
N PHE A 150 16.45 8.56 -7.32
CA PHE A 150 15.41 8.52 -6.31
C PHE A 150 15.26 9.92 -5.70
N ARG A 151 14.04 10.47 -5.71
CA ARG A 151 13.76 11.81 -5.18
C ARG A 151 13.22 11.71 -3.77
N THR A 152 13.81 12.40 -2.80
CA THR A 152 13.22 12.57 -1.46
C THR A 152 12.39 13.86 -1.41
N TYR A 153 11.19 13.85 -0.81
CA TYR A 153 10.37 15.06 -0.66
C TYR A 153 10.64 15.76 0.67
N SER A 154 11.91 16.15 0.87
CA SER A 154 12.32 17.07 1.93
C SER A 154 12.78 18.39 1.32
N CYS A 155 12.77 19.48 2.09
CA CYS A 155 13.16 20.79 1.57
C CYS A 155 14.68 20.85 1.31
N GLY A 156 15.09 21.11 0.06
CA GLY A 156 16.48 21.32 -0.33
C GLY A 156 16.91 22.79 -0.31
N TYR A 157 18.19 23.07 -0.12
CA TYR A 157 18.78 24.41 -0.22
C TYR A 157 19.38 24.63 -1.61
N TRP A 158 18.62 25.33 -2.46
CA TRP A 158 18.88 25.43 -3.90
C TRP A 158 19.92 26.49 -4.29
N ARG A 159 20.51 27.22 -3.34
CA ARG A 159 21.49 28.24 -3.67
C ARG A 159 22.79 27.58 -4.12
N ASN A 160 23.13 27.74 -5.40
CA ASN A 160 24.25 27.07 -6.08
C ASN A 160 24.12 25.54 -6.23
N ALA A 161 22.94 24.98 -6.00
CA ALA A 161 22.65 23.60 -6.35
C ALA A 161 21.98 23.54 -7.74
N THR A 162 22.44 22.63 -8.58
CA THR A 162 21.90 22.32 -9.90
C THR A 162 21.21 20.96 -9.93
N THR A 163 21.50 20.10 -8.95
CA THR A 163 20.83 18.82 -8.72
C THR A 163 20.14 18.79 -7.33
N GLN A 164 19.21 17.87 -7.16
CA GLN A 164 18.50 17.69 -5.88
C GLN A 164 19.45 17.15 -4.79
N ASP A 165 20.40 16.30 -5.16
CA ASP A 165 21.43 15.78 -4.25
C ASP A 165 22.34 16.90 -3.74
N GLU A 166 22.78 17.80 -4.63
CA GLU A 166 23.49 19.03 -4.24
C GLU A 166 22.64 19.92 -3.33
N ALA A 167 21.32 20.01 -3.59
CA ALA A 167 20.42 20.81 -2.76
C ALA A 167 20.26 20.23 -1.35
N PHE A 168 20.39 18.91 -1.16
CA PHE A 168 20.41 18.29 0.16
C PHE A 168 21.75 18.43 0.84
N GLU A 169 22.84 18.17 0.12
CA GLU A 169 24.20 18.34 0.63
C GLU A 169 24.43 19.78 1.10
N HIS A 170 24.03 20.79 0.31
CA HIS A 170 24.21 22.20 0.66
C HIS A 170 23.33 22.67 1.84
N ASN A 171 22.27 21.93 2.19
CA ASN A 171 21.41 22.26 3.33
C ASN A 171 21.98 21.74 4.66
N LEU A 172 23.03 20.91 4.60
CA LEU A 172 23.69 20.31 5.76
C LEU A 172 25.08 20.93 5.93
N ALA A 173 25.41 21.36 7.14
CA ALA A 173 26.78 21.75 7.48
C ALA A 173 27.74 20.55 7.33
N ASP A 174 29.04 20.79 7.19
CA ASP A 174 30.03 19.71 7.03
C ASP A 174 30.09 18.76 8.23
N ASP A 175 29.71 19.27 9.41
CA ASP A 175 29.54 18.56 10.68
C ASP A 175 28.05 18.30 11.03
N GLY A 176 27.14 18.57 10.10
CA GLY A 176 25.71 18.41 10.29
C GLY A 176 25.28 16.94 10.27
N LEU A 177 24.23 16.65 11.04
CA LEU A 177 23.52 15.37 11.04
C LEU A 177 22.22 15.46 10.25
N PHE A 178 21.95 14.45 9.45
CA PHE A 178 20.70 14.28 8.72
C PHE A 178 20.01 13.00 9.15
N VAL A 179 18.70 13.06 9.41
CA VAL A 179 17.91 11.90 9.83
C VAL A 179 16.87 11.59 8.75
N ILE A 180 16.87 10.34 8.28
CA ILE A 180 15.86 9.83 7.34
C ILE A 180 15.01 8.78 8.04
N GLU A 181 13.69 8.99 8.07
CA GLU A 181 12.73 7.91 8.27
C GLU A 181 12.37 7.31 6.90
N CYS A 182 12.58 6.00 6.74
CA CYS A 182 12.27 5.29 5.49
C CYS A 182 11.58 3.96 5.81
N LEU A 183 10.68 3.53 4.91
CA LEU A 183 9.94 2.27 5.03
C LEU A 183 10.39 1.26 3.97
N PRO A 184 11.54 0.58 4.12
CA PRO A 184 11.98 -0.37 3.12
C PRO A 184 11.26 -1.72 3.24
N VAL A 185 11.25 -2.47 2.14
CA VAL A 185 10.77 -3.84 2.06
C VAL A 185 11.92 -4.85 2.13
N SER A 186 11.63 -6.02 2.71
CA SER A 186 12.63 -7.04 3.07
C SER A 186 13.18 -7.86 1.90
N HIS A 187 12.40 -8.13 0.85
CA HIS A 187 12.85 -8.89 -0.31
C HIS A 187 11.95 -8.72 -1.54
N LYS A 188 12.45 -9.15 -2.70
CA LYS A 188 11.86 -8.97 -4.05
C LYS A 188 10.44 -9.52 -4.33
N TYR A 189 9.83 -10.19 -3.36
CA TYR A 189 8.49 -10.77 -3.50
C TYR A 189 7.47 -10.06 -2.61
N VAL A 190 7.91 -9.05 -1.84
CA VAL A 190 7.03 -8.09 -1.18
C VAL A 190 6.75 -6.97 -2.18
N PRO A 191 5.50 -6.52 -2.35
CA PRO A 191 5.18 -5.41 -3.24
C PRO A 191 5.93 -4.13 -2.85
N THR A 192 6.60 -3.50 -3.80
CA THR A 192 7.24 -2.18 -3.60
C THR A 192 6.28 -1.02 -3.83
N THR A 193 5.06 -1.30 -4.30
CA THR A 193 4.02 -0.31 -4.50
C THR A 193 2.71 -0.84 -3.96
N VAL A 194 1.88 0.06 -3.44
CA VAL A 194 0.60 -0.30 -2.83
C VAL A 194 -0.51 0.48 -3.52
N LYS A 195 -1.16 -0.17 -4.50
CA LYS A 195 -2.18 0.45 -5.36
C LYS A 195 -3.43 0.93 -4.64
N LEU A 196 -3.66 0.47 -3.41
CA LEU A 196 -4.74 0.96 -2.57
C LEU A 196 -4.60 2.48 -2.33
N PHE A 197 -3.37 2.99 -2.20
CA PHE A 197 -3.14 4.43 -2.01
C PHE A 197 -3.48 5.26 -3.23
N GLU A 198 -2.97 4.86 -4.39
CA GLU A 198 -3.28 5.56 -5.64
C GLU A 198 -4.79 5.59 -5.89
N LYS A 199 -5.51 4.53 -5.48
CA LYS A 199 -6.95 4.42 -5.68
C LYS A 199 -7.79 5.28 -4.73
N TYR A 200 -7.40 5.40 -3.46
CA TYR A 200 -8.26 6.00 -2.43
C TYR A 200 -7.70 7.28 -1.79
N PHE A 201 -6.40 7.52 -1.95
CA PHE A 201 -5.71 8.68 -1.37
C PHE A 201 -4.98 9.51 -2.45
N ASP A 202 -5.07 9.10 -3.73
CA ASP A 202 -4.35 9.70 -4.87
C ASP A 202 -2.83 9.77 -4.70
N THR A 203 -2.28 8.94 -3.81
CA THR A 203 -0.84 8.95 -3.51
C THR A 203 -0.17 7.77 -4.19
N LYS A 204 0.78 8.05 -5.09
CA LYS A 204 1.70 7.01 -5.57
C LYS A 204 2.75 6.74 -4.51
N THR A 205 2.81 5.50 -4.06
CA THR A 205 3.76 5.05 -3.03
C THR A 205 4.80 4.12 -3.63
N TRP A 206 6.05 4.32 -3.24
CA TRP A 206 7.16 3.43 -3.56
C TRP A 206 8.00 3.14 -2.31
N PHE A 207 8.21 1.86 -2.04
CA PHE A 207 8.95 1.35 -0.89
C PHE A 207 10.25 0.68 -1.40
N PRO A 208 11.45 1.22 -1.10
CA PRO A 208 12.72 0.67 -1.55
C PRO A 208 13.01 -0.70 -0.95
N TYR A 209 13.83 -1.52 -1.61
CA TYR A 209 14.51 -2.60 -0.87
C TYR A 209 15.59 -2.00 0.03
N SER A 210 15.85 -2.61 1.19
CA SER A 210 16.91 -2.14 2.10
C SER A 210 18.27 -2.00 1.40
N LEU A 211 18.60 -2.94 0.50
CA LEU A 211 19.84 -2.90 -0.27
C LEU A 211 19.87 -1.75 -1.29
N GLU A 212 18.73 -1.43 -1.91
CA GLU A 212 18.64 -0.28 -2.82
C GLU A 212 18.84 1.03 -2.05
N LEU A 213 18.20 1.15 -0.89
CA LEU A 213 18.38 2.29 0.00
C LEU A 213 19.86 2.49 0.37
N MET A 214 20.57 1.43 0.77
CA MET A 214 21.99 1.55 1.13
C MET A 214 22.87 1.95 -0.05
N LYS A 215 22.59 1.45 -1.26
CA LYS A 215 23.33 1.83 -2.47
C LYS A 215 23.19 3.30 -2.83
N LEU A 216 22.09 3.94 -2.45
CA LEU A 216 21.85 5.36 -2.70
C LEU A 216 22.55 6.27 -1.73
N ILE A 217 22.82 5.77 -0.52
CA ILE A 217 23.53 6.50 0.52
C ILE A 217 25.05 6.35 0.32
N ASP A 218 25.48 5.21 -0.24
CA ASP A 218 26.87 4.90 -0.51
C ASP A 218 27.56 6.00 -1.35
N GLY A 219 28.70 6.47 -0.85
CA GLY A 219 29.47 7.55 -1.48
C GLY A 219 28.95 8.98 -1.27
N LEU A 220 27.75 9.16 -0.70
CA LEU A 220 27.19 10.48 -0.38
C LEU A 220 27.25 10.80 1.12
N PHE A 221 26.96 9.83 1.97
CA PHE A 221 26.96 9.99 3.42
C PHE A 221 27.55 8.77 4.13
N VAL A 222 28.12 9.00 5.30
CA VAL A 222 28.40 7.97 6.29
C VAL A 222 27.11 7.66 7.05
N VAL A 223 26.77 6.37 7.17
CA VAL A 223 25.67 5.91 8.04
C VAL A 223 26.20 5.80 9.46
N GLU A 224 25.80 6.75 10.31
CA GLU A 224 26.23 6.84 11.70
C GLU A 224 25.42 5.92 12.62
N ASP A 225 24.12 5.80 12.34
CA ASP A 225 23.23 4.87 13.04
C ASP A 225 22.10 4.38 12.13
N LEU A 226 21.62 3.17 12.42
CA LEU A 226 20.45 2.58 11.79
C LEU A 226 19.62 1.90 12.85
N GLN A 227 18.48 2.51 13.18
CA GLN A 227 17.51 1.94 14.09
C GLN A 227 16.32 1.39 13.31
N ASN A 228 15.99 0.11 13.49
CA ASN A 228 14.77 -0.49 12.94
C ASN A 228 13.66 -0.49 13.98
N ILE A 229 12.66 0.36 13.80
CA ILE A 229 11.54 0.55 14.72
C ILE A 229 10.22 -0.05 14.18
N GLY A 230 10.29 -0.95 13.20
CA GLY A 230 9.09 -1.42 12.49
C GLY A 230 8.01 -2.03 13.40
N THR A 231 8.37 -2.78 14.44
CA THR A 231 7.38 -3.35 15.38
C THR A 231 6.73 -2.28 16.27
N HIS A 232 7.45 -1.20 16.59
CA HIS A 232 6.88 -0.06 17.31
C HIS A 232 5.87 0.68 16.41
N TYR A 233 6.22 0.87 15.14
CA TYR A 233 5.35 1.50 14.16
C TYR A 233 4.11 0.64 13.86
N ALA A 234 4.25 -0.70 13.86
CA ALA A 234 3.13 -1.62 13.74
C ALA A 234 2.09 -1.41 14.86
N ARG A 235 2.56 -1.16 16.10
CA ARG A 235 1.71 -0.85 17.24
C ARG A 235 1.00 0.49 17.07
N THR A 236 1.66 1.50 16.52
CA THR A 236 1.02 2.79 16.21
C THR A 236 -0.23 2.59 15.35
N PHE A 237 -0.13 1.80 14.27
CA PHE A 237 -1.29 1.50 13.42
C PHE A 237 -2.41 0.76 14.15
N VAL A 238 -2.10 -0.13 15.10
CA VAL A 238 -3.11 -0.81 15.92
C VAL A 238 -3.86 0.19 16.81
N GLU A 239 -3.14 1.11 17.45
CA GLU A 239 -3.77 2.13 18.30
C GLU A 239 -4.58 3.14 17.47
N GLU A 240 -4.11 3.53 16.28
CA GLU A 240 -4.87 4.38 15.35
C GLU A 240 -6.18 3.74 14.93
N ILE A 241 -6.20 2.42 14.65
CA ILE A 241 -7.45 1.70 14.33
C ILE A 241 -8.43 1.77 15.51
N LYS A 242 -7.96 1.64 16.77
CA LYS A 242 -8.84 1.74 17.94
C LYS A 242 -9.43 3.14 18.07
N ILE A 243 -8.62 4.19 17.91
CA ILE A 243 -9.08 5.58 17.93
C ILE A 243 -10.12 5.81 16.82
N MET A 244 -9.85 5.29 15.62
CA MET A 244 -10.80 5.37 14.50
C MET A 244 -12.11 4.65 14.78
N ASP A 245 -12.06 3.48 15.43
CA ASP A 245 -13.25 2.69 15.76
C ASP A 245 -14.07 3.34 16.89
N GLU A 246 -13.41 4.01 17.85
CA GLU A 246 -14.07 4.80 18.91
C GLU A 246 -14.79 6.04 18.37
N ASP A 247 -14.19 6.77 17.42
CA ASP A 247 -14.77 7.98 16.81
C ASP A 247 -15.42 7.72 15.42
N LYS A 248 -15.80 6.47 15.16
CA LYS A 248 -16.25 6.00 13.83
C LYS A 248 -17.31 6.88 13.20
N SER A 249 -18.38 7.22 13.93
CA SER A 249 -19.50 8.00 13.37
C SER A 249 -19.08 9.42 12.97
N SER A 250 -18.25 10.08 13.78
CA SER A 250 -17.72 11.42 13.50
C SER A 250 -16.80 11.39 12.27
N LEU A 251 -15.85 10.44 12.24
CA LEU A 251 -14.91 10.30 11.13
C LEU A 251 -15.62 9.96 9.82
N GLN A 252 -16.55 9.01 9.83
CA GLN A 252 -17.34 8.66 8.64
C GLN A 252 -18.15 9.85 8.10
N ASN A 253 -18.69 10.70 8.97
CA ASN A 253 -19.39 11.92 8.56
C ASN A 253 -18.43 12.97 7.95
N LYS A 254 -17.18 13.00 8.40
CA LYS A 254 -16.17 13.97 7.95
C LYS A 254 -15.51 13.58 6.63
N VAL A 255 -15.12 12.32 6.47
CA VAL A 255 -14.32 11.85 5.31
C VAL A 255 -15.10 10.92 4.38
N GLY A 256 -16.32 10.56 4.74
CA GLY A 256 -17.11 9.56 4.02
C GLY A 256 -16.73 8.13 4.39
N ASN A 257 -17.72 7.22 4.27
CA ASN A 257 -17.53 5.82 4.66
C ASN A 257 -16.44 5.11 3.84
N GLN A 258 -16.30 5.46 2.55
CA GLN A 258 -15.32 4.82 1.67
C GLN A 258 -13.89 5.09 2.13
N ILE A 259 -13.55 6.35 2.39
CA ILE A 259 -12.22 6.75 2.86
C ILE A 259 -11.95 6.21 4.25
N PHE A 260 -12.94 6.27 5.16
CA PHE A 260 -12.81 5.67 6.49
C PHE A 260 -12.39 4.19 6.42
N ARG A 261 -13.05 3.41 5.56
CA ARG A 261 -12.75 1.98 5.40
C ARG A 261 -11.41 1.74 4.70
N ALA A 262 -11.08 2.52 3.68
CA ALA A 262 -9.78 2.45 3.02
C ALA A 262 -8.64 2.71 4.02
N THR A 263 -8.78 3.73 4.87
CA THR A 263 -7.78 4.07 5.89
C THR A 263 -7.64 2.96 6.92
N ARG A 264 -8.75 2.43 7.44
CA ARG A 264 -8.72 1.31 8.40
C ARG A 264 -8.06 0.06 7.81
N ALA A 265 -8.37 -0.28 6.55
CA ALA A 265 -7.74 -1.40 5.84
C ALA A 265 -6.23 -1.18 5.60
N THR A 266 -5.84 0.07 5.33
CA THR A 266 -4.44 0.45 5.13
C THR A 266 -3.65 0.28 6.42
N TYR A 267 -4.13 0.82 7.55
CA TYR A 267 -3.47 0.65 8.85
C TYR A 267 -3.39 -0.81 9.28
N ALA A 268 -4.47 -1.58 9.08
CA ALA A 268 -4.50 -2.99 9.43
C ALA A 268 -3.43 -3.79 8.65
N TYR A 269 -3.29 -3.49 7.35
CA TYR A 269 -2.28 -4.12 6.51
C TYR A 269 -0.86 -3.73 6.86
N PHE A 270 -0.54 -2.44 7.00
CA PHE A 270 0.84 -2.05 7.34
C PHE A 270 1.23 -2.54 8.72
N SER A 271 0.31 -2.56 9.68
CA SER A 271 0.55 -3.20 10.97
C SER A 271 0.96 -4.67 10.78
N ALA A 272 0.17 -5.44 10.03
CA ALA A 272 0.45 -6.85 9.74
C ALA A 272 1.77 -7.07 8.99
N GLU A 273 2.08 -6.25 8.00
CA GLU A 273 3.31 -6.34 7.18
C GLU A 273 4.57 -5.97 7.98
N LEU A 274 4.47 -4.99 8.88
CA LEU A 274 5.56 -4.60 9.78
C LEU A 274 5.79 -5.62 10.89
N GLU A 275 4.71 -6.21 11.43
CA GLU A 275 4.77 -7.25 12.46
C GLU A 275 5.31 -8.58 11.87
N SER A 276 4.90 -8.93 10.66
CA SER A 276 5.43 -10.09 9.92
C SER A 276 6.81 -9.86 9.28
N ARG A 277 7.42 -8.69 9.50
CA ARG A 277 8.77 -8.32 9.05
C ARG A 277 8.95 -8.32 7.53
N HIS A 278 7.89 -8.10 6.79
CA HIS A 278 7.96 -7.92 5.34
C HIS A 278 8.32 -6.49 4.96
N TYR A 279 7.71 -5.52 5.63
CA TYR A 279 8.07 -4.12 5.61
C TYR A 279 8.85 -3.78 6.88
N GLN A 280 9.64 -2.72 6.82
CA GLN A 280 10.43 -2.21 7.94
C GLN A 280 10.18 -0.71 8.10
N VAL A 281 10.65 -0.15 9.20
CA VAL A 281 10.81 1.30 9.38
C VAL A 281 12.20 1.54 9.91
N TYR A 282 13.03 2.24 9.14
CA TYR A 282 14.39 2.61 9.53
C TYR A 282 14.44 4.10 9.86
N HIS A 283 15.06 4.41 10.99
CA HIS A 283 15.64 5.73 11.27
C HIS A 283 17.13 5.63 10.96
N LEU A 284 17.57 6.38 9.96
CA LEU A 284 18.97 6.45 9.54
C LEU A 284 19.53 7.80 9.98
N VAL A 285 20.61 7.77 10.76
CA VAL A 285 21.40 8.96 11.06
C VAL A 285 22.57 8.99 10.10
N LEU A 286 22.70 10.08 9.36
CA LEU A 286 23.66 10.27 8.28
C LEU A 286 24.54 11.50 8.55
N SER A 287 25.81 11.42 8.19
CA SER A 287 26.74 12.56 8.19
C SER A 287 27.50 12.62 6.86
N LYS A 288 27.99 13.78 6.43
CA LYS A 288 28.73 13.87 5.14
C LYS A 288 30.07 13.16 5.19
N ASN A 289 30.86 13.47 6.21
CA ASN A 289 32.29 13.09 6.28
C ASN A 289 32.60 12.15 7.45
N GLY A 290 31.59 11.67 8.17
CA GLY A 290 31.77 10.97 9.43
C GLY A 290 31.89 11.93 10.62
N ILE A 291 31.47 11.49 11.80
CA ILE A 291 31.71 12.21 13.06
C ILE A 291 33.05 11.74 13.68
N PRO A 292 34.04 12.63 13.87
CA PRO A 292 35.27 12.26 14.58
C PRO A 292 34.98 11.79 16.01
N GLY A 293 35.43 10.57 16.34
CA GLY A 293 35.15 9.94 17.64
C GLY A 293 33.90 9.06 17.65
N GLY A 294 33.10 9.07 16.57
CA GLY A 294 31.89 8.27 16.42
C GLY A 294 30.61 9.01 16.85
N TYR A 295 29.48 8.40 16.53
CA TYR A 295 28.16 8.85 16.93
C TYR A 295 27.66 8.03 18.13
N ASP A 296 27.32 8.72 19.23
CA ASP A 296 26.69 8.11 20.39
C ASP A 296 25.17 8.13 20.24
N ALA A 297 24.59 7.00 19.82
CA ALA A 297 23.15 6.84 19.74
C ALA A 297 22.50 6.88 21.13
N VAL A 298 21.40 7.63 21.26
CA VAL A 298 20.57 7.60 22.47
C VAL A 298 19.60 6.42 22.36
N VAL A 299 19.89 5.35 23.10
CA VAL A 299 19.08 4.10 23.13
C VAL A 299 18.07 4.14 24.27
#